data_AF-A0A7X9FX84-F1
#
_entry.id   AF-A0A7X9FX84-F1
#
_cell.length_a   1.000
_cell.length_b   1.000
_cell.length_c   1.000
_cell.angle_alpha   90.00
_cell.angle_beta   90.00
_cell.angle_gamma   90.00
#
_symmetry.space_group_name_H-M   'P 1'
#
loop_
_entity.id
_entity.type
_entity.pdbx_description
1 polymer ?
#
loop_
_entity_poly.entity_id
_entity_poly.type
_entity_poly.pdbx_seq_one_letter_code
_entity_poly.pdbx_strand_id
1 'polypeptide(L)'
;MDERKVKVSCFNCGQTNYYPAEAQEKKVVCGRCHRPLPRPGDVLEAGPEQALNLISRSGLPVLVDFFSPTCRPCQLMAPVLE
;
A
#
# COMPACT_ATOMS: atom_id res chain seq x y z
N MET A 1 7.53 -14.06 22.91
CA MET A 1 7.47 -12.81 22.14
C MET A 1 6.39 -12.96 21.11
N ASP A 2 5.32 -12.17 21.21
CA ASP A 2 4.27 -12.13 20.19
C ASP A 2 4.79 -11.37 18.97
N GLU A 3 5.34 -12.10 18.00
CA GLU A 3 5.78 -11.58 16.70
C GLU A 3 4.56 -11.12 15.89
N ARG A 4 4.02 -9.94 16.20
CA ARG A 4 2.83 -9.43 15.49
C ARG A 4 3.21 -9.07 14.06
N LYS A 5 2.91 -9.98 13.14
CA LYS A 5 3.09 -9.76 11.70
C LYS A 5 1.81 -9.18 11.12
N VAL A 6 1.92 -8.05 10.42
CA VAL A 6 0.80 -7.40 9.73
C VAL A 6 0.84 -7.79 8.26
N LYS A 7 -0.30 -8.09 7.64
CA LYS A 7 -0.33 -8.34 6.19
C LYS A 7 -0.24 -7.01 5.44
N VAL A 8 0.57 -6.96 4.40
CA VAL A 8 0.69 -5.81 3.50
C VAL A 8 0.74 -6.27 2.05
N SER A 9 0.09 -5.55 1.14
CA SER A 9 0.17 -5.84 -0.28
C SER A 9 1.30 -5.04 -0.93
N CYS A 10 2.11 -5.71 -1.74
CA CYS A 10 3.22 -5.07 -2.42
C CYS A 10 2.70 -4.09 -3.47
N PHE A 11 3.08 -2.83 -3.33
CA PHE A 11 2.72 -1.75 -4.24
C PHE A 11 3.12 -2.00 -5.71
N ASN A 12 4.17 -2.77 -5.94
CA ASN A 12 4.72 -3.00 -7.28
C ASN A 12 4.07 -4.17 -8.01
N CYS A 13 3.78 -5.29 -7.32
CA CYS A 13 3.32 -6.52 -7.99
C CYS A 13 2.00 -7.08 -7.44
N GLY A 14 1.44 -6.45 -6.41
CA GLY A 14 0.19 -6.83 -5.74
C GLY A 14 0.30 -8.00 -4.76
N GLN A 15 1.45 -8.69 -4.68
CA GLN A 15 1.64 -9.83 -3.78
C GLN A 15 1.42 -9.43 -2.31
N THR A 16 0.55 -10.13 -1.60
CA THR A 16 0.43 -9.99 -0.13
C THR A 16 1.60 -10.67 0.57
N ASN A 17 2.23 -9.94 1.49
CA ASN A 17 3.38 -10.33 2.30
C ASN A 17 3.06 -10.11 3.78
N TYR A 18 3.85 -10.71 4.66
CA TYR A 18 3.85 -10.40 6.09
C TYR A 18 4.94 -9.37 6.40
N TYR A 19 4.54 -8.26 7.01
CA TYR A 19 5.40 -7.20 7.50
C TYR A 19 5.62 -7.40 9.02
N PRO A 20 6.86 -7.59 9.50
CA PRO A 20 7.15 -7.70 10.92
C PRO A 20 6.86 -6.36 11.64
N ALA A 21 6.03 -6.32 12.68
CA ALA A 21 5.74 -5.05 13.37
C ALA A 21 6.96 -4.45 14.07
N GLU A 22 7.96 -5.27 14.41
CA GLU A 22 9.24 -4.84 14.99
C GLU A 22 10.23 -4.37 13.93
N ALA A 23 9.87 -4.43 12.64
CA ALA A 23 10.64 -3.78 11.60
C ALA A 23 10.51 -2.27 11.80
N GLN A 24 11.51 -1.69 12.46
CA GLN A 24 11.70 -0.25 12.63
C GLN A 24 12.04 0.39 11.26
N GLU A 25 13.04 1.27 11.17
CA GLU A 25 13.48 1.87 9.91
C GLU A 25 14.18 0.90 8.94
N LYS A 26 14.07 -0.41 9.19
CA LYS A 26 14.64 -1.44 8.32
C LYS A 26 13.80 -1.58 7.06
N LYS A 27 14.47 -1.64 5.92
CA LYS A 27 13.85 -1.89 4.63
C LYS A 27 13.31 -3.32 4.57
N VAL A 28 11.99 -3.47 4.56
CA VAL A 28 11.31 -4.74 4.30
C VAL A 28 11.04 -4.86 2.79
N VAL A 29 11.27 -6.03 2.21
CA VAL A 29 11.12 -6.28 0.77
C VAL A 29 10.08 -7.34 0.48
N CYS A 30 9.46 -7.24 -0.70
CA CYS A 30 8.50 -8.21 -1.19
C CYS A 30 9.20 -9.53 -1.51
N GLY A 31 8.68 -10.66 -1.01
CA GLY A 31 9.24 -11.99 -1.27
C GLY A 31 9.09 -12.47 -2.72
N ARG A 32 8.37 -11.75 -3.58
CA ARG A 32 8.16 -12.11 -4.99
C ARG A 32 9.00 -11.29 -5.96
N CYS A 33 9.01 -9.96 -5.81
CA CYS A 33 9.71 -9.06 -6.74
C CYS A 33 10.89 -8.31 -6.12
N HIS A 34 11.16 -8.53 -4.82
CA HIS A 34 12.24 -7.92 -4.05
C HIS A 34 12.23 -6.37 -4.00
N ARG A 35 11.15 -5.74 -4.48
CA ARG A 35 10.92 -4.31 -4.29
C ARG A 35 10.55 -4.00 -2.84
N PRO A 36 10.81 -2.77 -2.35
CA PRO A 36 10.44 -2.38 -1.00
C PRO A 36 8.92 -2.54 -0.77
N LEU A 37 8.53 -3.02 0.41
CA LEU A 37 7.14 -2.99 0.84
C LEU A 37 6.82 -1.62 1.46
N PRO A 38 5.60 -1.10 1.25
CA PRO A 38 5.14 0.09 1.97
C PRO A 38 5.02 -0.22 3.47
N ARG A 39 5.13 0.80 4.32
CA ARG A 39 4.85 0.60 5.74
C ARG A 39 3.35 0.41 5.93
N PRO A 40 2.91 -0.46 6.86
CA PRO A 40 1.50 -0.56 7.20
C PRO A 40 0.95 0.81 7.62
N GLY A 41 -0.13 1.26 6.97
CA GLY A 41 -0.75 2.56 7.21
C GLY A 41 -0.34 3.66 6.22
N ASP A 42 0.68 3.46 5.40
CA ASP A 42 1.06 4.45 4.38
C ASP A 42 -0.04 4.56 3.29
N VAL A 43 -0.43 5.80 2.98
CA VAL A 43 -1.18 6.12 1.75
C VAL A 43 -0.17 6.27 0.61
N LEU A 44 -0.46 5.65 -0.54
CA LEU A 44 0.49 5.54 -1.65
C LEU A 44 -0.10 6.17 -2.92
N GLU A 45 0.66 7.05 -3.57
CA GLU A 45 0.29 7.58 -4.89
C GLU A 45 0.56 6.55 -5.99
N ALA A 46 -0.51 5.91 -6.47
CA ALA A 46 -0.45 4.90 -7.51
C ALA A 46 -0.56 5.48 -8.93
N GLY A 47 0.35 5.04 -9.81
CA GLY A 47 0.11 5.08 -11.24
C GLY A 47 -0.88 3.98 -11.67
N PRO A 48 -1.34 4.01 -12.93
CA PRO A 48 -2.33 3.04 -13.44
C PRO A 48 -1.90 1.57 -13.27
N GLU A 49 -0.62 1.26 -13.52
CA GLU A 49 -0.10 -0.10 -13.41
C GLU A 49 -0.12 -0.60 -11.95
N GLN A 50 0.33 0.23 -11.01
CA GLN A 50 0.35 -0.12 -9.58
C GLN A 50 -1.07 -0.32 -9.06
N ALA A 51 -2.00 0.57 -9.42
CA ALA A 51 -3.40 0.45 -9.06
C ALA A 51 -4.00 -0.88 -9.58
N LEU A 52 -3.79 -1.20 -10.87
CA LEU A 52 -4.25 -2.45 -11.47
C LEU A 52 -3.65 -3.69 -10.79
N ASN A 53 -2.35 -3.66 -10.47
CA ASN A 53 -1.69 -4.76 -9.77
C ASN A 53 -2.31 -4.98 -8.38
N LEU A 54 -2.58 -3.92 -7.63
CA LEU A 54 -3.22 -4.01 -6.31
C LEU A 54 -4.65 -4.53 -6.43
N ILE A 55 -5.47 -3.96 -7.30
CA ILE A 55 -6.87 -4.37 -7.52
C ILE A 55 -6.95 -5.85 -7.92
N SER A 56 -6.05 -6.30 -8.79
CA SER A 56 -6.15 -7.64 -9.39
C SER A 56 -5.52 -8.76 -8.56
N ARG A 57 -4.55 -8.43 -7.68
CA ARG A 57 -3.69 -9.46 -7.04
C ARG A 57 -3.58 -9.33 -5.53
N SER A 58 -4.00 -8.20 -4.95
CA SER A 58 -3.98 -8.04 -3.50
C SER A 58 -4.90 -9.06 -2.83
N GLY A 59 -4.38 -9.77 -1.84
CA GLY A 59 -5.17 -10.61 -0.93
C GLY A 59 -5.82 -9.82 0.22
N LEU A 60 -5.68 -8.48 0.22
CA LEU A 60 -6.27 -7.56 1.18
C LEU A 60 -7.24 -6.62 0.46
N PRO A 61 -8.31 -6.12 1.12
CA PRO A 61 -9.14 -5.05 0.59
C PRO A 61 -8.30 -3.84 0.18
N VAL A 62 -8.63 -3.24 -0.96
CA VAL A 62 -7.94 -2.06 -1.50
C VAL A 62 -8.94 -0.92 -1.61
N LEU A 63 -8.62 0.21 -0.98
CA LEU A 63 -9.28 1.49 -1.21
C LEU A 63 -8.45 2.26 -2.23
N VAL A 64 -9.10 2.78 -3.27
CA VAL A 64 -8.46 3.60 -4.31
C VAL A 64 -9.23 4.90 -4.46
N ASP A 65 -8.55 6.03 -4.27
CA ASP A 65 -9.10 7.35 -4.56
C ASP A 65 -8.73 7.76 -6.00
N PHE A 66 -9.75 7.83 -6.86
CA PHE A 66 -9.60 8.33 -8.22
C PHE A 66 -9.92 9.83 -8.24
N PHE A 67 -8.89 10.66 -8.21
CA PHE A 67 -9.02 12.10 -8.10
C PHE A 67 -8.41 12.88 -9.27
N SER A 68 -8.57 14.20 -9.22
CA SER A 68 -7.87 15.15 -10.09
C SER A 68 -7.36 16.32 -9.27
N PRO A 69 -6.15 16.86 -9.55
CA PRO A 69 -5.60 18.01 -8.83
C PRO A 69 -6.45 19.28 -9.04
N THR A 70 -7.30 19.34 -10.07
CA THR A 70 -8.21 20.47 -10.33
C THR A 70 -9.62 20.25 -9.78
N CYS A 71 -9.90 19.08 -9.18
CA CYS A 71 -11.20 18.75 -8.59
C CYS A 71 -11.29 19.29 -7.15
N ARG A 72 -12.05 20.37 -6.94
CA ARG A 72 -12.23 20.96 -5.61
C ARG A 72 -12.84 19.98 -4.58
N PRO A 73 -13.89 19.21 -4.88
CA PRO A 73 -14.41 18.20 -3.94
C PRO A 73 -13.36 17.15 -3.57
N CYS A 74 -12.53 16.73 -4.52
CA CYS A 74 -11.48 15.75 -4.27
C CYS A 74 -10.39 16.31 -3.32
N GLN A 75 -10.02 17.58 -3.48
CA GLN A 75 -9.12 18.26 -2.54
C GLN A 75 -9.69 18.33 -1.11
N LEU A 76 -11.01 18.43 -0.95
CA LEU A 76 -11.66 18.40 0.37
C LEU A 76 -11.68 16.99 0.97
N MET A 77 -11.69 15.94 0.13
CA MET A 77 -11.66 14.55 0.57
C MET A 77 -10.24 14.09 0.97
N ALA A 78 -9.20 14.60 0.31
CA ALA A 78 -7.81 14.22 0.57
C ALA A 78 -7.41 14.13 2.07
N PRO A 79 -7.65 15.15 2.93
CA PRO A 79 -7.27 15.06 4.35
C PRO A 79 -8.06 14.04 5.18
N VAL A 80 -9.17 13.49 4.65
CA VAL A 80 -9.93 12.42 5.31
C VAL A 80 -9.27 11.05 5.08
N LEU A 81 -8.40 10.94 4.07
CA LEU A 81 -7.72 9.70 3.70
C LEU A 81 -6.31 9.57 4.28
N GLU A 82 -5.76 10.62 4.89
CA GLU A 82 -4.41 10.67 5.51
C GLU A 82 -4.31 9.91 6.85
#